data_AF-A0A2K8U3L9-F1
#
_entry.id   AF-A0A2K8U3L9-F1
#
_cell.length_a   1.000
_cell.length_b   1.000
_cell.length_c   1.000
_cell.angle_alpha   90.00
_cell.angle_beta   90.00
_cell.angle_gamma   90.00
#
_symmetry.space_group_name_H-M   'P 1'
#
loop_
_entity.id
_entity.type
_entity.pdbx_description
1 polymer ?
#
loop_
_entity_poly.entity_id
_entity_poly.type
_entity_poly.pdbx_seq_one_letter_code
_entity_poly.pdbx_strand_id
1 'polypeptide(L)'
;MRDLAACLSERHGLGYVIPLMAQADRDPGLKPSALRRDLRDNLRLCTAVLMLFRDGPVEQVHEQLREYLQCGARRPKGSPALSLDLCHAGPQPISFRPPGMRVHPVPGVGACTDACVRAFVPRLTGGES
;
A
#
# COMPACT_ATOMS: atom_id res chain seq x y z
N MET A 1 -9.80 -6.77 -2.12
CA MET A 1 -9.35 -5.37 -1.96
C MET A 1 -10.48 -4.44 -1.55
N ARG A 2 -11.67 -4.47 -2.18
CA ARG A 2 -12.83 -3.66 -1.73
C ARG A 2 -13.20 -3.91 -0.27
N ASP A 3 -13.13 -5.16 0.18
CA ASP A 3 -13.46 -5.52 1.58
C ASP A 3 -12.48 -4.91 2.60
N LEU A 4 -11.20 -4.78 2.26
CA LEU A 4 -10.20 -4.14 3.12
C LEU A 4 -10.43 -2.63 3.20
N ALA A 5 -10.65 -2.00 2.05
CA ALA A 5 -10.88 -0.56 1.98
C ALA A 5 -12.18 -0.15 2.69
N ALA A 6 -13.25 -0.92 2.49
CA ALA A 6 -14.51 -0.79 3.22
C ALA A 6 -14.29 -0.98 4.73
N CYS A 7 -13.56 -2.03 5.14
CA CYS A 7 -13.24 -2.27 6.56
C CYS A 7 -12.48 -1.10 7.20
N LEU A 8 -11.46 -0.55 6.53
CA LEU A 8 -10.71 0.62 7.03
C LEU A 8 -11.61 1.86 7.19
N SER A 9 -12.52 2.09 6.25
CA SER A 9 -13.43 3.24 6.32
C SER A 9 -14.54 3.06 7.35
N GLU A 10 -15.27 1.96 7.28
CA GLU A 10 -16.47 1.72 8.11
C GLU A 10 -16.14 1.43 9.57
N ARG A 11 -15.07 0.67 9.83
CA ARG A 11 -14.73 0.25 11.20
C ARG A 11 -13.74 1.17 11.89
N HIS A 12 -12.91 1.89 11.14
CA HIS A 12 -11.81 2.69 11.70
C HIS A 12 -11.85 4.16 11.28
N GLY A 13 -12.83 4.58 10.47
CA GLY A 13 -12.99 5.98 10.06
C GLY A 13 -11.84 6.50 9.18
N LEU A 14 -11.06 5.60 8.57
CA LEU A 14 -9.90 5.98 7.76
C LEU A 14 -10.33 6.27 6.33
N GLY A 15 -10.03 7.49 5.86
CA GLY A 15 -10.12 7.82 4.44
C GLY A 15 -9.12 6.98 3.63
N TYR A 16 -9.55 6.47 2.49
CA TYR A 16 -8.70 5.68 1.60
C TYR A 16 -8.84 6.14 0.15
N VAL A 17 -7.80 5.88 -0.63
CA VAL A 17 -7.82 5.97 -2.08
C VAL A 17 -7.12 4.75 -2.65
N ILE A 18 -7.68 4.18 -3.71
CA ILE A 18 -7.07 3.04 -4.43
C ILE A 18 -6.53 3.57 -5.75
N PRO A 19 -5.19 3.67 -5.94
CA PRO A 19 -4.62 4.23 -7.15
C PRO A 19 -4.99 3.39 -8.37
N LEU A 20 -5.10 4.04 -9.53
CA LEU A 20 -5.42 3.40 -10.81
C LEU A 20 -4.44 2.27 -11.15
N MET A 21 -3.18 2.41 -10.73
CA MET A 21 -2.15 1.37 -10.91
C MET A 21 -2.53 0.04 -10.23
N ALA A 22 -3.22 0.07 -9.09
CA ALA A 22 -3.74 -1.13 -8.43
C ALA A 22 -5.03 -1.68 -9.07
N GLN A 23 -5.53 -0.98 -10.09
CA GLN A 23 -6.73 -1.33 -10.85
C GLN A 23 -6.43 -1.52 -12.35
N ALA A 24 -5.15 -1.48 -12.76
CA ALA A 24 -4.75 -1.42 -14.17
C ALA A 24 -5.24 -2.62 -14.99
N ASP A 25 -5.36 -3.80 -14.38
CA ASP A 25 -5.94 -4.99 -15.02
C ASP A 25 -7.41 -4.81 -15.45
N ARG A 26 -8.10 -3.78 -14.94
CA ARG A 26 -9.49 -3.44 -15.28
C ARG A 26 -9.60 -2.48 -16.46
N ASP A 27 -8.52 -1.81 -16.84
CA ASP A 27 -8.48 -0.91 -17.98
C ASP A 27 -7.09 -0.93 -18.65
N PRO A 28 -6.87 -1.86 -19.60
CA PRO A 28 -5.59 -1.99 -20.30
C PRO A 28 -5.28 -0.80 -21.21
N GLY A 29 -6.21 0.13 -21.43
CA GLY A 29 -6.00 1.35 -22.23
C GLY A 29 -5.24 2.44 -21.50
N LEU A 30 -5.00 2.29 -20.19
CA LEU A 30 -4.33 3.30 -19.38
C LEU A 30 -2.84 3.41 -19.70
N LYS A 31 -2.43 4.59 -20.17
CA LYS A 31 -1.02 4.89 -20.42
C LYS A 31 -0.23 4.87 -19.10
N PRO A 32 1.02 4.36 -19.09
CA PRO A 32 1.86 4.37 -17.89
C PRO A 32 2.03 5.76 -17.25
N SER A 33 2.09 6.83 -18.07
CA SER A 33 2.18 8.21 -17.58
C SER A 33 0.95 8.66 -16.80
N ALA A 34 -0.25 8.19 -17.16
CA ALA A 34 -1.49 8.47 -16.44
C ALA A 34 -1.50 7.75 -15.08
N LEU A 35 -1.09 6.47 -15.06
CA LEU A 35 -0.97 5.68 -13.82
C LEU A 35 0.01 6.34 -12.83
N ARG A 36 1.17 6.81 -13.31
CA ARG A 36 2.15 7.52 -12.47
C ARG A 36 1.66 8.88 -11.98
N ARG A 37 0.89 9.60 -12.81
CA ARG A 37 0.30 10.89 -12.41
C ARG A 37 -0.72 10.68 -11.29
N ASP A 38 -1.65 9.77 -11.49
CA ASP A 38 -2.65 9.40 -10.48
C ASP A 38 -1.99 8.96 -9.17
N LEU A 39 -1.01 8.04 -9.24
CA LEU A 39 -0.27 7.60 -8.05
C LEU A 39 0.37 8.77 -7.32
N ARG A 40 1.02 9.69 -8.03
CA ARG A 40 1.65 10.87 -7.41
C ARG A 40 0.64 11.78 -6.72
N ASP A 41 -0.50 12.03 -7.36
CA ASP A 41 -1.55 12.88 -6.82
C ASP A 41 -2.17 12.23 -5.57
N ASN A 42 -2.38 10.91 -5.57
CA ASN A 42 -2.84 10.16 -4.41
C ASN A 42 -1.81 10.20 -3.26
N LEU A 43 -0.54 9.96 -3.54
CA LEU A 43 0.54 9.99 -2.53
C LEU A 43 0.75 11.37 -1.87
N ARG A 44 0.31 12.46 -2.52
CA ARG A 44 0.33 13.80 -1.90
C ARG A 44 -0.70 13.95 -0.80
N LEU A 45 -1.85 13.29 -0.93
CA LEU A 45 -2.97 13.35 0.00
C LEU A 45 -2.83 12.34 1.15
N CYS A 46 -2.11 11.23 0.92
CA CYS A 46 -1.98 10.17 1.90
C CYS A 46 -0.86 10.43 2.93
N THR A 47 -1.11 10.02 4.17
CA THR A 47 -0.09 9.94 5.23
C THR A 47 0.61 8.59 5.27
N ALA A 48 -0.06 7.54 4.80
CA ALA A 48 0.45 6.18 4.74
C ALA A 48 -0.01 5.43 3.49
N VAL A 49 0.74 4.40 3.12
CA VAL A 49 0.42 3.44 2.08
C VAL A 49 0.38 2.05 2.69
N LEU A 50 -0.70 1.33 2.40
CA LEU A 50 -0.80 -0.10 2.64
C LEU A 50 -0.77 -0.84 1.30
N MET A 51 0.25 -1.65 1.07
CA MET A 51 0.35 -2.56 -0.06
C MET A 51 -0.03 -3.97 0.40
N LEU A 52 -0.89 -4.64 -0.36
CA LEU A 52 -1.28 -6.03 -0.10
C LEU A 52 -0.70 -6.91 -1.19
N PHE A 53 0.21 -7.81 -0.82
CA PHE A 53 0.76 -8.82 -1.71
C PHE A 53 0.36 -10.21 -1.24
N ARG A 54 -0.53 -10.84 -1.99
CA ARG A 54 -1.07 -12.17 -1.67
C ARG A 54 -0.34 -13.29 -2.40
N ASP A 55 -0.09 -13.08 -3.69
CA ASP A 55 0.48 -14.07 -4.59
C ASP A 55 1.06 -13.36 -5.83
N GLY A 56 1.96 -14.04 -6.55
CA GLY A 56 2.59 -13.54 -7.77
C GLY A 56 4.12 -13.45 -7.68
N PRO A 57 4.79 -12.93 -8.73
CA PRO A 57 6.24 -12.77 -8.75
C PRO A 57 6.67 -11.65 -7.80
N VAL A 58 7.62 -11.94 -6.90
CA VAL A 58 8.18 -10.95 -5.96
C VAL A 58 8.84 -9.79 -6.70
N GLU A 59 9.33 -10.01 -7.92
CA GLU A 59 9.89 -8.98 -8.79
C GLU A 59 8.87 -7.89 -9.10
N GLN A 60 7.60 -8.25 -9.33
CA GLN A 60 6.54 -7.27 -9.57
C GLN A 60 6.26 -6.43 -8.33
N VAL A 61 6.35 -7.03 -7.14
CA VAL A 61 6.25 -6.28 -5.87
C VAL A 61 7.39 -5.29 -5.76
N HIS A 62 8.60 -5.71 -6.09
CA HIS A 62 9.78 -4.84 -6.05
C HIS A 62 9.67 -3.67 -7.04
N GLU A 63 9.22 -3.92 -8.27
CA GLU A 63 8.98 -2.89 -9.26
C GLU A 63 7.91 -1.89 -8.80
N GLN A 64 6.80 -2.40 -8.28
CA GLN A 64 5.72 -1.58 -7.75
C GLN A 64 6.18 -0.72 -6.57
N LEU A 65 6.97 -1.29 -5.65
CA LEU A 65 7.57 -0.56 -4.53
C LEU A 65 8.49 0.56 -5.03
N ARG A 66 9.34 0.29 -6.04
CA ARG A 66 10.21 1.32 -6.62
C ARG A 66 9.40 2.47 -7.23
N GLU A 67 8.32 2.15 -7.95
CA GLU A 67 7.46 3.17 -8.57
C GLU A 67 6.76 4.03 -7.50
N TYR A 68 6.31 3.43 -6.39
CA TYR A 68 5.74 4.16 -5.25
C TYR A 68 6.74 5.10 -4.60
N LEU A 69 7.98 4.66 -4.37
CA LEU A 69 9.03 5.49 -3.81
C LEU A 69 9.39 6.64 -4.75
N GLN A 70 9.51 6.38 -6.06
CA GLN A 70 9.81 7.41 -7.05
C GLN A 70 8.70 8.45 -7.14
N CYS A 71 7.42 8.03 -7.10
CA CYS A 71 6.29 8.94 -7.07
C CYS A 71 6.19 9.71 -5.75
N GLY A 72 6.49 9.07 -4.62
CA GLY A 72 6.47 9.66 -3.28
C GLY A 72 7.66 10.59 -2.98
N ALA A 73 8.80 10.42 -3.65
CA ALA A 73 9.98 11.27 -3.46
C ALA A 73 9.74 12.74 -3.87
N ARG A 74 8.69 13.02 -4.66
CA ARG A 74 8.33 14.37 -5.13
C ARG A 74 7.32 15.08 -4.24
N ARG A 75 7.25 14.72 -2.95
CA ARG A 75 6.36 15.38 -1.99
C ARG A 75 6.87 16.78 -1.61
N PRO A 76 5.97 17.73 -1.33
CA PRO A 76 6.36 19.08 -0.88
C PRO A 76 7.26 19.02 0.36
N LYS A 77 8.26 19.91 0.41
CA LYS A 77 9.15 20.06 1.58
C LYS A 77 8.31 20.33 2.84
N GLY A 78 8.56 19.58 3.90
CA GLY A 78 7.82 19.67 5.17
C GLY A 78 6.60 18.74 5.27
N SER A 79 6.27 17.99 4.22
CA SER A 79 5.28 16.89 4.35
C SER A 79 5.80 15.84 5.34
N PRO A 80 4.94 15.24 6.18
CA PRO A 80 5.34 14.11 6.99
C PRO A 80 5.86 12.97 6.10
N ALA A 81 6.82 12.21 6.62
CA ALA A 81 7.35 11.05 5.93
C ALA A 81 6.21 10.05 5.67
N LEU A 82 6.10 9.59 4.42
CA LEU A 82 5.10 8.60 4.04
C LEU A 82 5.45 7.27 4.72
N SER A 83 4.54 6.73 5.55
CA SER A 83 4.67 5.36 6.03
C SER A 83 4.33 4.40 4.90
N LEU A 84 5.20 3.42 4.65
CA LEU A 84 4.93 2.37 3.67
C LEU A 84 4.92 1.02 4.36
N ASP A 85 3.77 0.37 4.31
CA ASP A 85 3.50 -0.90 4.97
C ASP A 85 3.11 -1.93 3.92
N LEU A 86 3.79 -3.08 3.91
CA LEU A 86 3.49 -4.21 3.03
C LEU A 86 2.94 -5.36 3.86
N CYS A 87 1.69 -5.70 3.61
CA CYS A 87 1.16 -6.98 4.02
C CYS A 87 1.59 -8.06 3.05
N HIS A 88 2.32 -9.05 3.57
CA HIS A 88 2.85 -10.14 2.79
C HIS A 88 2.20 -11.46 3.21
N ALA A 89 1.36 -12.02 2.33
CA ALA A 89 0.68 -13.30 2.55
C ALA A 89 1.30 -14.47 1.78
N GLY A 90 2.37 -14.22 1.02
CA GLY A 90 3.07 -15.22 0.22
C GLY A 90 4.13 -15.99 1.01
N PRO A 91 4.60 -17.13 0.49
CA PRO A 91 5.67 -17.91 1.11
C PRO A 91 7.08 -17.34 0.83
N GLN A 92 7.21 -16.44 -0.13
CA GLN A 92 8.51 -15.98 -0.65
C GLN A 92 9.02 -14.75 0.10
N PRO A 93 10.26 -14.72 0.62
CA PRO A 93 10.75 -13.56 1.36
C PRO A 93 10.89 -12.32 0.47
N ILE A 94 10.42 -11.17 0.96
CA ILE A 94 10.63 -9.87 0.31
C ILE A 94 12.01 -9.33 0.68
N SER A 95 12.92 -9.33 -0.29
CA SER A 95 14.32 -8.91 -0.13
C SER A 95 14.51 -7.40 -0.33
N PHE A 96 13.70 -6.75 -1.17
CA PHE A 96 13.75 -5.30 -1.33
C PHE A 96 12.97 -4.59 -0.22
N ARG A 97 13.68 -3.92 0.69
CA ARG A 97 13.10 -3.18 1.83
C ARG A 97 13.66 -1.76 1.90
N PRO A 98 12.98 -0.79 1.29
CA PRO A 98 13.30 0.63 1.42
C PRO A 98 13.38 1.09 2.88
N PRO A 99 14.20 2.12 3.19
CA PRO A 99 14.23 2.70 4.53
C PRO A 99 12.84 3.14 5.00
N GLY A 100 12.49 2.79 6.24
CA GLY A 100 11.19 3.13 6.82
C GLY A 100 10.02 2.24 6.39
N MET A 101 10.22 1.34 5.42
CA MET A 101 9.21 0.35 5.05
C MET A 101 9.06 -0.73 6.12
N ARG A 102 7.82 -1.17 6.36
CA ARG A 102 7.50 -2.30 7.25
C ARG A 102 6.87 -3.42 6.45
N VAL A 103 7.21 -4.65 6.81
CA VAL A 103 6.63 -5.85 6.21
C VAL A 103 5.91 -6.62 7.30
N HIS A 104 4.61 -6.78 7.12
CA HIS A 104 3.72 -7.50 8.01
C HIS A 104 3.44 -8.88 7.40
N PRO A 105 4.05 -9.95 7.91
CA PRO A 105 3.69 -11.29 7.49
C PRO A 105 2.26 -11.57 7.95
N VAL A 106 1.38 -11.97 7.04
CA VAL A 106 -0.01 -12.32 7.36
C VAL A 106 -0.28 -13.78 7.04
N PRO A 107 -1.04 -14.50 7.89
CA PRO A 107 -1.42 -15.87 7.61
C PRO A 107 -2.23 -15.96 6.31
N GLY A 108 -2.09 -17.09 5.62
CA GLY A 108 -2.61 -17.35 4.27
C GLY A 108 -4.13 -17.20 4.07
N VAL A 109 -4.58 -17.51 2.85
CA VAL A 109 -5.86 -17.09 2.24
C VAL A 109 -7.08 -17.20 3.17
N GLY A 110 -7.75 -16.07 3.42
CA GLY A 110 -9.00 -15.96 4.19
C GLY A 110 -8.92 -14.96 5.36
N ALA A 111 -7.81 -14.93 6.09
CA ALA A 111 -7.58 -14.05 7.24
C ALA A 111 -6.79 -12.76 6.91
N CYS A 112 -6.38 -12.63 5.65
CA CYS A 112 -5.41 -11.64 5.19
C CYS A 112 -5.84 -10.18 5.43
N THR A 113 -7.14 -9.88 5.34
CA THR A 113 -7.64 -8.51 5.49
C THR A 113 -7.62 -8.05 6.95
N ASP A 114 -8.16 -8.85 7.87
CA ASP A 114 -8.20 -8.48 9.30
C ASP A 114 -6.81 -8.45 9.92
N ALA A 115 -5.92 -9.37 9.54
CA ALA A 115 -4.53 -9.36 10.01
C ALA A 115 -3.80 -8.09 9.55
N CYS A 116 -4.02 -7.65 8.31
CA CYS A 116 -3.49 -6.39 7.80
C CYS A 116 -4.00 -5.17 8.56
N VAL A 117 -5.32 -5.11 8.80
CA VAL A 117 -5.93 -4.01 9.54
C VAL A 117 -5.37 -3.94 10.95
N ARG A 118 -5.25 -5.07 11.66
CA ARG A 118 -4.67 -5.13 13.01
C ARG A 118 -3.22 -4.68 13.08
N ALA A 119 -2.43 -4.98 12.05
CA ALA A 119 -1.04 -4.55 11.99
C ALA A 119 -0.88 -3.07 11.61
N PHE A 120 -1.79 -2.56 10.77
CA PHE A 120 -1.68 -1.24 10.15
C PHE A 120 -2.38 -0.12 10.95
N VAL A 121 -3.59 -0.35 11.46
CA VAL A 121 -4.43 0.71 12.06
C VAL A 121 -3.86 1.31 13.34
N PRO A 122 -3.40 0.54 14.35
CA PRO A 122 -2.92 1.11 15.61
C PRO A 122 -1.81 2.15 15.41
N ARG A 123 -1.00 1.94 14.38
CA ARG A 123 0.11 2.83 13.98
C ARG A 123 -0.36 4.18 13.44
N LEU A 124 -1.51 4.23 12.78
CA LEU A 124 -2.07 5.47 12.25
C LEU A 124 -2.81 6.27 13.31
N THR A 125 -3.37 5.58 14.31
CA THR A 125 -4.18 6.20 15.36
C THR A 125 -3.40 6.49 16.64
N GLY A 126 -2.09 6.22 16.68
CA GLY A 126 -1.25 6.44 17.86
C GLY A 126 -1.53 5.47 19.02
N GLY A 127 -2.18 4.34 18.74
CA GLY A 127 -2.36 3.26 19.70
C GLY A 127 -1.13 2.36 19.69
N GLU A 128 -0.18 2.62 20.59
CA GLU A 128 0.83 1.62 20.91
C GLU A 128 0.14 0.47 21.67
N SER A 129 0.30 -0.76 21.17
CA SER A 129 -0.09 -1.99 21.86
C SER A 129 0.73 -2.21 23.12
#